data_AF-A0AA86V1U3-F1
#
_entry.id   AF-A0AA86V1U3-F1
#
_cell.length_a   1.000
_cell.length_b   1.000
_cell.length_c   1.000
_cell.angle_alpha   90.00
_cell.angle_beta   90.00
_cell.angle_gamma   90.00
#
_symmetry.space_group_name_H-M   'P 1'
#
loop_
_entity.id
_entity.type
_entity.pdbx_description
1 polymer ?
#
loop_
_entity_poly.entity_id
_entity_poly.type
_entity_poly.pdbx_seq_one_letter_code
_entity_poly.pdbx_strand_id
1 'polypeptide(L)'
;MTKLQTSLFIVLALFAIFTQTYGEIRFCPKDMTFEGQCSLGSSGRSCFEEFLSRLGASAMPMHCGCNNLKNNQRLCTCDIVCRE
;
A
#
# COMPACT_ATOMS: atom_id res chain seq x y z
N MET A 1 -42.38 7.36 -15.63
CA MET A 1 -41.05 6.74 -15.49
C MET A 1 -41.25 5.30 -15.08
N THR A 2 -40.76 4.35 -15.88
CA THR A 2 -40.86 2.92 -15.55
C THR A 2 -39.89 2.59 -14.41
N LYS A 3 -40.23 1.63 -13.54
CA LYS A 3 -39.34 1.17 -12.45
C LYS A 3 -37.91 0.85 -12.92
N LEU A 4 -37.78 0.40 -14.17
CA LEU A 4 -36.51 0.12 -14.83
C LEU A 4 -35.63 1.38 -14.98
N GLN A 5 -36.21 2.50 -15.43
CA GLN A 5 -35.48 3.76 -15.60
C GLN A 5 -34.95 4.27 -14.25
N THR A 6 -35.80 4.27 -13.22
CA THR A 6 -35.40 4.73 -11.88
C THR A 6 -34.27 3.88 -11.31
N SER A 7 -34.32 2.56 -11.48
CA SER A 7 -33.24 1.67 -11.05
C SER A 7 -31.93 1.96 -11.80
N LEU A 8 -32.00 2.23 -13.10
CA LEU A 8 -30.81 2.52 -13.92
C LEU A 8 -30.14 3.83 -13.48
N PHE A 9 -30.94 4.87 -13.19
CA PHE A 9 -30.43 6.14 -12.69
C PHE A 9 -29.75 6.02 -11.33
N ILE A 10 -30.27 5.19 -10.42
CA ILE A 10 -29.66 4.97 -9.11
C ILE A 10 -28.30 4.28 -9.26
N VAL A 11 -28.19 3.26 -10.11
CA VAL A 11 -26.91 2.57 -10.36
C VAL A 11 -25.87 3.50 -10.97
N LEU A 12 -26.27 4.32 -11.95
CA LEU A 12 -25.41 5.32 -12.57
C LEU A 12 -24.95 6.39 -11.56
N ALA A 13 -25.86 6.87 -10.71
CA ALA A 13 -25.53 7.85 -9.67
C ALA A 13 -24.52 7.26 -8.67
N LEU A 14 -24.74 6.03 -8.20
CA LEU A 14 -23.80 5.36 -7.30
C LEU A 14 -22.42 5.20 -7.95
N PHE A 15 -22.34 4.74 -9.20
CA PHE A 15 -21.08 4.56 -9.91
C PHE A 15 -20.29 5.88 -10.03
N ALA A 16 -20.97 6.98 -10.39
CA ALA A 16 -20.35 8.30 -10.48
C ALA A 16 -19.77 8.77 -9.14
N ILE A 17 -20.51 8.56 -8.03
CA ILE A 17 -20.05 8.91 -6.68
C ILE A 17 -18.81 8.08 -6.32
N PHE A 18 -18.83 6.77 -6.59
CA PHE A 18 -17.68 5.91 -6.31
C PHE A 18 -16.43 6.36 -7.07
N THR A 19 -16.56 6.67 -8.37
CA THR A 19 -15.41 7.13 -9.18
C THR A 19 -14.79 8.43 -8.68
N GLN A 20 -15.56 9.30 -8.01
CA GLN A 20 -15.03 10.53 -7.40
C GLN A 20 -14.37 10.29 -6.04
N THR A 21 -14.84 9.29 -5.29
CA THR A 21 -14.28 8.95 -3.97
C THR A 21 -12.99 8.14 -4.04
N TYR A 22 -12.82 7.31 -5.07
CA TYR A 22 -11.57 6.59 -5.29
C TYR A 22 -10.62 7.50 -6.09
N GLY A 23 -9.94 8.41 -5.38
CA GLY A 23 -8.82 9.16 -5.93
C GLY A 23 -7.74 8.22 -6.47
N GLU A 24 -6.88 8.73 -7.36
CA GLU A 24 -5.79 7.94 -7.94
C GLU A 24 -4.84 7.45 -6.84
N ILE A 25 -4.60 6.13 -6.77
CA ILE A 25 -3.70 5.56 -5.76
C ILE A 25 -2.28 6.03 -6.07
N ARG A 26 -1.70 6.83 -5.17
CA ARG A 26 -0.32 7.29 -5.26
C ARG A 26 0.57 6.47 -4.35
N PHE A 27 1.74 6.12 -4.85
CA PHE A 27 2.77 5.44 -4.07
C PHE A 27 3.87 6.42 -3.65
N CYS A 28 4.25 6.35 -2.38
CA CYS A 28 5.27 7.18 -1.76
C CYS A 28 6.34 6.27 -1.13
N PRO A 29 7.63 6.59 -1.29
CA PRO A 29 8.68 5.85 -0.61
C PRO A 29 8.57 6.07 0.89
N LYS A 30 8.69 4.99 1.65
CA LYS A 30 8.67 5.01 3.10
C LYS A 30 9.81 4.15 3.64
N ASP A 31 10.55 4.75 4.56
CA ASP A 31 11.67 4.12 5.25
C ASP A 31 11.26 3.68 6.66
N MET A 32 11.71 2.48 7.05
CA MET A 32 11.61 1.95 8.41
C MET A 32 12.86 1.16 8.78
N THR A 33 13.33 1.36 10.00
CA THR A 33 14.46 0.59 10.56
C THR A 33 13.94 -0.55 11.41
N PHE A 34 14.49 -1.73 11.19
CA PHE A 34 14.20 -2.95 11.95
C PHE A 34 15.48 -3.56 12.50
N GLU A 35 15.34 -4.35 13.57
CA GLU A 35 16.42 -5.16 14.10
C GLU A 35 16.74 -6.34 13.14
N GLY A 36 17.96 -6.83 13.22
CA GLY A 36 18.51 -7.91 12.41
C GLY A 36 19.18 -7.45 11.12
N GLN A 37 19.48 -8.42 10.26
CA GLN A 37 20.14 -8.21 8.97
C GLN A 37 19.22 -8.57 7.81
N CYS A 38 19.47 -7.98 6.65
CA CYS A 38 18.87 -8.36 5.39
C CYS A 38 19.28 -9.80 5.05
N SER A 39 18.29 -10.66 4.83
CA SER A 39 18.53 -12.06 4.52
C SER A 39 19.13 -12.18 3.11
N LEU A 40 20.22 -12.96 3.00
CA LEU A 40 20.89 -13.23 1.73
C LEU A 40 19.87 -13.81 0.73
N GLY A 41 19.65 -13.12 -0.38
CA GLY A 41 18.77 -13.58 -1.47
C GLY A 41 17.27 -13.29 -1.29
N SER A 42 16.82 -12.74 -0.17
CA SER A 42 15.45 -12.22 -0.05
C SER A 42 15.47 -10.72 -0.33
N SER A 43 15.30 -10.35 -1.60
CA SER A 43 15.21 -8.97 -2.08
C SER A 43 14.02 -8.22 -1.45
N GLY A 44 14.11 -7.88 -0.17
CA GLY A 44 13.07 -7.14 0.56
C GLY A 44 11.84 -7.92 0.98
N ARG A 45 11.73 -9.25 0.80
CA ARG A 45 10.54 -10.02 1.24
C ARG A 45 10.26 -9.87 2.74
N SER A 46 11.31 -9.90 3.56
CA SER A 46 11.21 -9.65 5.00
C SER A 46 10.89 -8.18 5.34
N CYS A 47 11.16 -7.23 4.44
CA CYS A 47 10.71 -5.84 4.60
C CYS A 47 9.24 -5.70 4.23
N PHE A 48 8.79 -6.35 3.16
CA PHE A 48 7.39 -6.39 2.76
C PHE A 48 6.49 -6.95 3.88
N GLU A 49 6.89 -8.08 4.47
CA GLU A 49 6.15 -8.70 5.60
C GLU A 49 6.11 -7.80 6.83
N GLU A 50 7.22 -7.14 7.19
CA GLU A 50 7.28 -6.17 8.29
C GLU A 50 6.39 -4.94 8.03
N PHE A 51 6.42 -4.40 6.80
CA PHE A 51 5.55 -3.28 6.42
C PHE A 51 4.06 -3.66 6.49
N LEU A 52 3.69 -4.84 5.99
CA LEU A 52 2.32 -5.36 6.12
C LEU A 52 1.91 -5.51 7.58
N SER A 53 2.80 -6.05 8.42
CA SER A 53 2.56 -6.22 9.85
C SER A 53 2.35 -4.89 10.58
N ARG A 54 3.16 -3.87 10.26
CA ARG A 54 3.14 -2.56 10.93
C ARG A 54 2.04 -1.62 10.42
N LEU A 55 1.77 -1.61 9.12
CA LEU A 55 0.89 -0.63 8.48
C LEU A 55 -0.47 -1.20 8.07
N GLY A 56 -0.59 -2.53 8.00
CA GLY A 56 -1.76 -3.23 7.50
C GLY A 56 -1.80 -3.33 5.97
N ALA A 57 -2.71 -4.16 5.47
CA ALA A 57 -2.85 -4.46 4.04
C ALA A 57 -3.19 -3.23 3.18
N SER A 58 -3.85 -2.22 3.75
CA SER A 58 -4.20 -0.98 3.05
C SER A 58 -3.00 -0.13 2.65
N ALA A 59 -1.83 -0.35 3.25
CA ALA A 59 -0.61 0.34 2.85
C ALA A 59 -0.03 -0.18 1.52
N MET A 60 -0.45 -1.37 1.07
CA MET A 60 -0.03 -2.03 -0.17
C MET A 60 1.47 -1.85 -0.48
N PRO A 61 2.37 -2.30 0.43
CA PRO A 61 3.80 -2.12 0.25
C PRO A 61 4.31 -2.84 -1.00
N MET A 62 5.16 -2.17 -1.77
CA MET A 62 5.77 -2.69 -3.00
C MET A 62 7.19 -2.14 -3.20
N HIS A 63 7.91 -2.69 -4.17
CA HIS A 63 9.31 -2.34 -4.47
C HIS A 63 10.22 -2.29 -3.23
N CYS A 64 10.02 -3.21 -2.29
CA CYS A 64 10.75 -3.22 -1.04
C CYS A 64 12.24 -3.55 -1.25
N GLY A 65 13.10 -2.67 -0.76
CA GLY A 65 14.53 -2.87 -0.61
C GLY A 65 14.93 -3.10 0.84
N CYS A 66 16.10 -3.70 1.05
CA CYS A 66 16.69 -3.91 2.37
C CYS A 66 18.17 -3.58 2.32
N ASN A 67 18.63 -2.72 3.23
CA ASN A 67 20.03 -2.35 3.40
C ASN A 67 20.48 -2.63 4.83
N ASN A 68 21.58 -3.37 5.00
CA ASN A 68 22.17 -3.59 6.32
C ASN A 68 22.74 -2.29 6.89
N LEU A 69 22.47 -2.04 8.17
CA LEU A 69 23.05 -0.96 8.96
C LEU A 69 24.04 -1.53 10.00
N LYS A 70 24.68 -0.62 10.74
CA LYS A 70 25.51 -1.00 11.90
C LYS A 70 24.62 -1.50 13.05
N ASN A 71 25.23 -2.10 14.07
CA ASN A 71 24.57 -2.55 15.30
C ASN A 71 23.45 -3.57 15.10
N ASN A 72 23.59 -4.48 14.11
CA ASN A 72 22.60 -5.51 13.81
C ASN A 72 21.21 -4.93 13.51
N GLN A 73 21.18 -3.84 12.73
CA GLN A 73 19.95 -3.22 12.23
C GLN A 73 19.92 -3.26 10.70
N ARG A 74 18.73 -3.10 10.14
CA ARG A 74 18.49 -3.00 8.71
C ARG A 74 17.50 -1.89 8.39
N LEU A 75 17.79 -1.14 7.34
CA LEU A 75 16.87 -0.18 6.74
C LEU A 75 16.04 -0.89 5.68
N CYS A 76 14.73 -0.82 5.82
CA CYS A 76 13.77 -1.26 4.83
C CYS A 76 13.13 -0.02 4.19
N THR A 77 13.17 0.02 2.86
CA THR A 77 12.52 1.07 2.06
C THR A 77 11.49 0.40 1.17
N CYS A 78 10.22 0.77 1.26
CA CYS A 78 9.16 0.28 0.38
C CYS A 78 8.34 1.47 -0.14
N ASP A 79 7.80 1.32 -1.34
CA ASP A 79 6.74 2.19 -1.84
C ASP A 79 5.42 1.76 -1.20
N ILE A 80 4.72 2.68 -0.54
CA ILE A 80 3.40 2.44 0.08
C ILE A 80 2.37 3.41 -0.47
N VAL A 81 1.09 3.08 -0.33
CA VAL A 81 0.02 4.06 -0.58
C VAL A 81 0.25 5.29 0.31
N CYS A 82 0.38 6.45 -0.32
CA CYS A 82 0.58 7.71 0.38
C CYS A 82 -0.55 7.93 1.39
N ARG A 83 -0.21 8.18 2.65
CA ARG A 83 -1.16 8.74 3.62
C ARG A 83 -0.98 10.25 3.57
N GLU A 84 -2.08 10.96 3.33
CA GLU A 84 -2.12 12.43 3.33
C GLU A 84 -1.65 13.02 4.66
#